data_AF-A0A8C3H667-F1
#
_entry.id   AF-A0A8C3H667-F1
#
_cell.length_a   1.000
_cell.length_b   1.000
_cell.length_c   1.000
_cell.angle_alpha   90.00
_cell.angle_beta   90.00
_cell.angle_gamma   90.00
#
_symmetry.space_group_name_H-M   'P 1'
#
loop_
_entity.id
_entity.type
_entity.pdbx_description
1 polymer ?
#
loop_
_entity_poly.entity_id
_entity_poly.type
_entity_poly.pdbx_seq_one_letter_code
_entity_poly.pdbx_strand_id
1 'polypeptide(L)'
;GQPKASPTVHLFPPSSEEIKTKSKATLVCLLGSFYPGAVQVTWKADGQQISTGVETTKPSKQSDNKYMASSYLSLDASKWKTHETYTCEVTH
;
A
#
# COMPACT_ATOMS: atom_id res chain seq x y z
N GLY A 1 -24.38 -14.11 -9.15
CA GLY A 1 -23.24 -13.18 -9.18
C GLY A 1 -22.05 -13.81 -8.48
N GLN A 2 -20.82 -13.37 -8.77
CA GLN A 2 -19.61 -13.85 -8.09
C GLN A 2 -19.66 -13.49 -6.59
N PRO A 3 -19.24 -14.39 -5.67
CA PRO A 3 -19.20 -14.10 -4.23
C PRO A 3 -18.22 -12.98 -3.89
N LYS A 4 -18.52 -12.22 -2.82
CA LYS A 4 -17.58 -11.24 -2.27
C LYS A 4 -16.33 -11.95 -1.73
N ALA A 5 -15.18 -11.33 -1.94
CA ALA A 5 -13.91 -11.80 -1.41
C ALA A 5 -13.12 -10.61 -0.86
N SER A 6 -12.73 -10.68 0.41
CA SER A 6 -11.91 -9.65 1.06
C SER A 6 -10.48 -9.66 0.50
N PRO A 7 -9.80 -8.50 0.45
CA PRO A 7 -8.43 -8.42 -0.05
C PRO A 7 -7.44 -9.10 0.89
N THR A 8 -6.51 -9.84 0.29
CA THR A 8 -5.25 -10.17 0.94
C THR A 8 -4.34 -8.95 0.82
N VAL A 9 -3.75 -8.53 1.95
CA VAL A 9 -2.88 -7.34 2.02
C VAL A 9 -1.47 -7.77 2.41
N HIS A 10 -0.48 -7.35 1.62
CA HIS A 10 0.92 -7.54 1.92
C HIS A 10 1.62 -6.17 1.96
N LEU A 11 2.23 -5.84 3.10
CA LEU A 11 2.99 -4.62 3.29
C LEU A 11 4.49 -4.93 3.24
N PHE A 12 5.20 -4.26 2.35
CA PHE A 12 6.65 -4.38 2.20
C PHE A 12 7.33 -3.09 2.69
N PRO A 13 8.41 -3.22 3.50
CA PRO A 13 9.20 -2.07 3.92
C PRO A 13 10.05 -1.54 2.76
N PRO A 14 10.62 -0.33 2.90
CA PRO A 14 11.58 0.19 1.94
C PRO A 14 12.82 -0.70 1.85
N SER A 15 13.44 -0.76 0.68
CA SER A 15 14.67 -1.53 0.53
C SER A 15 15.84 -0.80 1.19
N SER A 16 16.77 -1.56 1.78
CA SER A 16 17.98 -0.98 2.37
C SER A 16 18.83 -0.23 1.35
N GLU A 17 18.82 -0.67 0.09
CA GLU A 17 19.56 -0.05 -1.00
C GLU A 17 18.97 1.32 -1.37
N GLU A 18 17.65 1.44 -1.44
CA GLU A 18 16.97 2.71 -1.72
C GLU A 18 17.30 3.75 -0.65
N ILE A 19 17.24 3.36 0.62
CA ILE A 19 17.57 4.23 1.76
C ILE A 19 19.02 4.73 1.67
N LYS A 20 19.97 3.83 1.39
CA LYS A 20 21.41 4.14 1.39
C LYS A 20 21.84 4.95 0.17
N THR A 21 21.31 4.63 -1.01
CA THR A 21 21.82 5.16 -2.29
C THR A 21 21.01 6.35 -2.80
N LYS A 22 19.70 6.38 -2.53
CA LYS A 22 18.79 7.42 -3.03
C LYS A 22 18.31 8.38 -1.94
N SER A 23 18.59 8.09 -0.67
CA SER A 23 18.03 8.83 0.47
C SER A 23 16.49 8.91 0.45
N LYS A 24 15.85 7.88 -0.13
CA LYS A 24 14.40 7.72 -0.21
C LYS A 24 13.96 6.44 0.48
N ALA A 25 12.68 6.36 0.81
CA ALA A 25 12.07 5.21 1.43
C ALA A 25 10.66 5.02 0.86
N THR A 26 10.45 3.94 0.11
CA THR A 26 9.15 3.62 -0.47
C THR A 26 8.56 2.36 0.16
N LEU A 27 7.43 2.50 0.84
CA LEU A 27 6.64 1.35 1.26
C LEU A 27 5.71 0.90 0.14
N VAL A 28 5.47 -0.41 0.06
CA VAL A 28 4.56 -1.00 -0.94
C VAL A 28 3.48 -1.80 -0.24
N CYS A 29 2.22 -1.44 -0.48
CA CYS A 29 1.05 -2.20 -0.05
C CYS A 29 0.42 -2.88 -1.26
N LEU A 30 0.56 -4.20 -1.34
CA LEU A 30 -0.03 -5.02 -2.39
C LEU A 30 -1.38 -5.55 -1.92
N LEU A 31 -2.43 -5.31 -2.71
CA LEU A 31 -3.79 -5.79 -2.48
C LEU A 31 -4.14 -6.81 -3.56
N GLY A 32 -4.63 -7.98 -3.16
CA GLY A 32 -5.00 -9.02 -4.12
C GLY A 32 -6.22 -9.83 -3.74
N SER A 33 -6.70 -10.60 -4.71
CA SER A 33 -7.77 -11.59 -4.56
C SER A 33 -9.09 -11.02 -4.01
N PHE A 34 -9.42 -9.76 -4.31
CA PHE A 34 -10.66 -9.14 -3.83
C PHE A 34 -11.76 -9.02 -4.90
N TYR A 35 -13.02 -9.01 -4.47
CA TYR A 35 -14.19 -8.76 -5.31
C TYR A 35 -15.37 -8.25 -4.49
N PRO A 36 -16.13 -7.22 -4.94
CA PRO A 36 -15.98 -6.42 -6.15
C PRO A 36 -14.71 -5.57 -6.17
N GLY A 37 -14.40 -4.92 -7.30
CA GLY A 37 -13.13 -4.21 -7.48
C GLY A 37 -12.97 -2.87 -6.76
N ALA A 38 -13.96 -2.39 -6.00
CA ALA A 38 -13.86 -1.11 -5.31
C ALA A 38 -13.07 -1.27 -4.00
N VAL A 39 -11.96 -0.54 -3.85
CA VAL A 39 -11.15 -0.49 -2.61
C VAL A 39 -10.69 0.93 -2.36
N GLN A 40 -10.45 1.26 -1.10
CA GLN A 40 -9.78 2.50 -0.70
C GLN A 40 -8.61 2.18 0.24
N VAL A 41 -7.47 2.85 0.01
CA VAL A 41 -6.26 2.70 0.81
C VAL A 41 -5.98 4.01 1.53
N THR A 42 -5.74 3.91 2.84
CA THR A 42 -5.30 5.02 3.69
C THR A 42 -3.97 4.64 4.33
N TRP A 43 -2.97 5.49 4.18
CA TRP A 43 -1.69 5.32 4.87
C TRP A 43 -1.70 6.04 6.20
N LYS A 44 -1.10 5.42 7.23
CA LYS A 44 -0.87 6.05 8.53
C LYS A 44 0.58 5.86 8.96
N ALA A 45 1.18 6.86 9.60
CA ALA A 45 2.38 6.70 10.41
C ALA A 45 2.05 7.02 11.86
N ASP A 46 2.41 6.11 12.77
CA ASP A 46 2.09 6.22 14.20
C ASP A 46 0.61 6.54 14.46
N GLY A 47 -0.27 5.92 13.67
CA GLY A 47 -1.71 6.09 13.74
C GLY A 47 -2.27 7.36 13.08
N GLN A 48 -1.42 8.32 12.68
CA GLN A 48 -1.85 9.54 11.99
C GLN A 48 -1.85 9.37 10.47
N GLN A 49 -2.92 9.83 9.82
CA GLN A 49 -3.08 9.70 8.37
C GLN A 49 -2.03 10.51 7.60
N ILE A 50 -1.47 9.90 6.56
CA ILE A 50 -0.56 10.52 5.60
C ILE A 50 -1.15 10.39 4.20
N SER A 51 -1.14 11.49 3.45
CA SER A 51 -1.56 11.55 2.05
C SER A 51 -0.45 11.99 1.10
N THR A 52 0.58 12.68 1.60
CA THR A 52 1.72 13.12 0.78
C THR A 52 2.58 11.94 0.35
N GLY A 53 2.94 11.88 -0.94
CA GLY A 53 3.76 10.80 -1.48
C GLY A 53 3.00 9.48 -1.64
N VAL A 54 1.68 9.48 -1.46
CA VAL A 54 0.82 8.31 -1.67
C VAL A 54 0.40 8.23 -3.13
N GLU A 55 0.65 7.09 -3.76
CA GLU A 55 0.11 6.75 -5.07
C GLU A 55 -0.59 5.39 -5.02
N THR A 56 -1.82 5.32 -5.52
CA THR A 56 -2.59 4.07 -5.53
C THR A 56 -3.06 3.77 -6.94
N THR A 57 -2.80 2.55 -7.42
CA THR A 57 -3.22 2.10 -8.74
C THR A 57 -4.72 1.85 -8.79
N LYS A 58 -5.31 2.00 -9.98
CA LYS A 58 -6.69 1.56 -10.20
C LYS A 58 -6.76 0.03 -10.11
N PRO A 59 -7.76 -0.54 -9.41
CA PRO A 59 -7.94 -1.98 -9.34
C PRO A 59 -8.04 -2.61 -10.74
N SER A 60 -7.23 -3.63 -10.99
CA SER A 60 -7.19 -4.36 -12.26
C SER A 60 -7.71 -5.78 -12.05
N LYS A 61 -8.62 -6.19 -12.95
CA LYS A 61 -9.20 -7.54 -12.92
C LYS A 61 -8.18 -8.56 -13.43
N GLN A 62 -8.03 -9.65 -12.69
CA GLN A 62 -7.11 -10.75 -12.97
C GLN A 62 -7.82 -11.91 -13.68
N SER A 63 -7.05 -12.91 -14.12
CA SER A 63 -7.55 -14.11 -14.82
C SER A 63 -8.50 -14.96 -13.98
N ASP A 64 -8.38 -14.93 -12.64
CA ASP A 64 -9.26 -15.62 -11.69
C ASP A 64 -10.58 -14.85 -11.42
N ASN A 65 -10.87 -13.80 -12.20
CA ASN A 65 -11.99 -12.89 -12.04
C ASN A 65 -12.02 -12.08 -10.72
N LYS A 66 -10.93 -12.05 -9.96
CA LYS A 66 -10.76 -11.15 -8.81
C LYS A 66 -9.92 -9.93 -9.21
N TYR A 67 -9.77 -8.99 -8.31
CA TYR A 67 -9.04 -7.76 -8.53
C TYR A 67 -7.72 -7.73 -7.75
N MET A 68 -6.78 -6.97 -8.28
CA MET A 68 -5.54 -6.58 -7.63
C MET A 68 -5.34 -5.08 -7.74
N ALA A 69 -4.71 -4.49 -6.73
CA ALA A 69 -4.28 -3.11 -6.71
C ALA A 69 -2.98 -3.00 -5.90
N SER A 70 -2.30 -1.87 -6.01
CA SER A 70 -1.12 -1.55 -5.23
C SER A 70 -1.17 -0.10 -4.80
N SER A 71 -0.67 0.16 -3.60
CA SER A 71 -0.47 1.50 -3.08
C SER A 71 0.97 1.66 -2.63
N TYR A 72 1.53 2.84 -2.86
CA TYR A 72 2.91 3.19 -2.58
C TYR A 72 2.92 4.41 -1.68
N LEU A 73 3.78 4.41 -0.66
CA LEU A 73 4.06 5.57 0.16
C LEU A 73 5.54 5.91 0.05
N SER A 74 5.85 7.01 -0.63
CA SER A 74 7.20 7.48 -0.88
C SER A 74 7.58 8.62 0.07
N LEU A 75 8.65 8.44 0.83
CA LEU A 75 9.16 9.38 1.82
C LEU A 75 10.65 9.67 1.62
N ASP A 76 11.13 10.73 2.26
CA ASP A 76 12.57 10.88 2.49
C ASP A 76 13.04 9.88 3.55
N ALA A 77 14.25 9.35 3.40
CA ALA A 77 14.83 8.38 4.33
C ALA A 77 14.94 8.92 5.77
N SER A 78 15.05 10.23 5.94
CA SER A 78 15.04 10.88 7.26
C SER A 78 13.68 10.75 7.94
N LYS A 79 12.59 11.04 7.22
CA LYS A 79 11.21 10.92 7.74
C LYS A 79 10.80 9.48 8.00
N TRP A 80 11.24 8.53 7.17
CA TRP A 80 11.01 7.11 7.43
C TRP A 80 11.50 6.67 8.81
N LYS A 81 12.65 7.20 9.25
CA LYS A 81 13.29 6.84 10.52
C LYS A 81 12.69 7.54 11.74
N THR A 82 11.79 8.53 11.55
CA THR A 82 11.19 9.27 12.68
C THR A 82 9.93 8.62 13.22
N HIS A 83 9.39 7.62 12.53
CA HIS A 83 8.16 6.93 12.88
C HIS A 83 8.44 5.47 13.24
N GLU A 84 7.72 4.94 14.23
CA GLU A 84 7.90 3.56 14.68
C GLU A 84 7.05 2.59 13.84
N THR A 85 5.86 3.04 13.43
CA THR A 85 4.88 2.19 12.77
C THR A 85 4.34 2.86 11.52
N TYR A 86 4.15 2.04 10.48
CA TYR A 86 3.42 2.41 9.28
C TYR A 86 2.32 1.40 9.02
N THR A 87 1.17 1.90 8.59
CA THR A 87 -0.01 1.07 8.34
C THR A 87 -0.57 1.40 6.96
N CYS A 88 -0.80 0.35 6.17
CA CYS A 88 -1.67 0.39 5.01
C CYS A 88 -3.05 -0.10 5.44
N GLU A 89 -3.98 0.84 5.63
CA GLU A 89 -5.37 0.53 6.00
C GLU A 89 -6.23 0.42 4.74
N VAL A 90 -6.90 -0.72 4.58
CA VAL A 90 -7.68 -1.06 3.39
C VAL A 90 -9.16 -1.16 3.75
N THR A 91 -10.00 -0.44 3.02
CA THR A 91 -11.47 -0.57 3.06
C THR A 91 -11.96 -1.19 1.75
N HIS A 92 -12.79 -2.24 1.85
CA HIS A 92 -13.31 -3.03 0.73
C HIS A 92 -14.82 -3.28 0.86
#